data_AF-A0A8H6YNT4-F1
#
_entry.id   AF-A0A8H6YNT4-F1
#
_cell.length_a   1.000
_cell.length_b   1.000
_cell.length_c   1.000
_cell.angle_alpha   90.00
_cell.angle_beta   90.00
_cell.angle_gamma   90.00
#
_symmetry.space_group_name_H-M   'P 1'
#
loop_
_entity.id
_entity.type
_entity.pdbx_description
1 polymer ?
#
loop_
_entity_poly.entity_id
_entity_poly.type
_entity_poly.pdbx_seq_one_letter_code
_entity_poly.pdbx_strand_id
1 'polypeptide(L)'
;MARAPDSPLYERDVNRALDQQDDPAATRLFCAKTLAYLSKNFPEYIGEIVYLFVFGELIDTYQNWEIPHAERIKMALHARYFLDAWAQFLDVAGNKKTQYFLSREAVDIARIIIEGLIGLIIVHRDHVPDNFPLLPWYHSTEPCEHTFAYTVFSLGGLIHKYFQNGIPEKALAYFATALHSVIMEFQTGVRVKDRMTAKTWRPVYEKHLRTIEDWKRLTFSSRFANVDVTPLSVW
;
A
#
# COMPACT_ATOMS: atom_id res chain seq x y z
N MET A 1 16.50 -6.36 18.66
CA MET A 1 16.97 -6.05 17.29
C MET A 1 17.14 -4.55 17.07
N ALA A 2 16.09 -3.74 16.95
CA ALA A 2 16.16 -2.32 16.53
C ALA A 2 16.89 -1.33 17.46
N ARG A 3 17.28 -1.74 18.68
CA ARG A 3 18.05 -0.90 19.63
C ARG A 3 19.56 -1.17 19.59
N ALA A 4 20.01 -2.15 18.83
CA ALA A 4 21.44 -2.45 18.72
C ALA A 4 22.12 -1.43 17.78
N PRO A 5 23.32 -0.93 18.12
CA PRO A 5 23.97 0.17 17.39
C PRO A 5 24.37 -0.17 15.96
N ASP A 6 24.48 -1.46 15.62
CA ASP A 6 24.81 -1.99 14.30
C ASP A 6 23.63 -2.69 13.60
N SER A 7 22.42 -2.55 14.17
CA SER A 7 21.19 -3.08 13.59
C SER A 7 20.80 -2.35 12.30
N PRO A 8 20.44 -3.06 11.22
CA PRO A 8 19.86 -2.46 10.01
C PRO A 8 18.46 -1.85 10.25
N LEU A 9 17.78 -2.23 11.34
CA LEU A 9 16.52 -1.64 11.77
C LEU A 9 16.75 -0.48 12.73
N TYR A 10 15.96 0.58 12.55
CA TYR A 10 15.95 1.74 13.44
C TYR A 10 14.88 1.61 14.52
N GLU A 11 15.09 2.24 15.68
CA GLU A 11 14.08 2.25 16.75
C GLU A 11 12.72 2.84 16.30
N ARG A 12 12.75 3.80 15.36
CA ARG A 12 11.55 4.36 14.73
C ARG A 12 10.75 3.35 13.91
N ASP A 13 11.40 2.30 13.41
CA ASP A 13 10.78 1.25 12.57
C ASP A 13 9.86 0.34 13.42
N VAL A 14 9.99 0.38 14.75
CA VAL A 14 9.26 -0.49 15.69
C VAL A 14 8.34 0.31 16.62
N ASN A 15 8.79 1.44 17.13
CA ASN A 15 8.11 2.12 18.25
C ASN A 15 6.97 3.07 17.83
N ARG A 16 6.78 3.34 16.54
CA ARG A 16 5.79 4.32 16.10
C ARG A 16 4.41 3.66 16.03
N ALA A 17 3.70 3.63 17.16
CA ALA A 17 2.32 3.13 17.26
C ALA A 17 1.30 3.83 16.31
N LEU A 18 1.72 4.89 15.61
CA LEU A 18 0.92 5.65 14.63
C LEU A 18 1.25 5.32 13.17
N ASP A 19 2.36 4.62 12.87
CA ASP A 19 2.89 4.49 11.51
C ASP A 19 3.04 3.02 11.10
N GLN A 20 1.94 2.28 11.21
CA GLN A 20 1.84 0.88 10.79
C GLN A 20 1.81 0.71 9.25
N GLN A 21 1.97 1.81 8.50
CA GLN A 21 1.95 1.89 7.04
C GLN A 21 3.33 2.26 6.44
N ASP A 22 4.41 2.19 7.22
CA ASP A 22 5.78 2.44 6.75
C ASP A 22 6.32 1.21 5.98
N ASP A 23 5.97 1.11 4.70
CA ASP A 23 6.49 0.08 3.79
C ASP A 23 8.03 0.04 3.73
N PRO A 24 8.76 1.18 3.75
CA PRO A 24 10.20 1.17 3.91
C PRO A 24 10.71 0.45 5.17
N ALA A 25 10.03 0.57 6.31
CA ALA A 25 10.39 -0.17 7.53
C ALA A 25 10.18 -1.67 7.36
N ALA A 26 9.05 -2.09 6.79
CA ALA A 26 8.79 -3.49 6.46
C ALA A 26 9.84 -4.05 5.47
N THR A 27 10.18 -3.27 4.44
CA THR A 27 11.21 -3.64 3.45
C THR A 27 12.57 -3.84 4.10
N ARG A 28 12.96 -2.97 5.07
CA ARG A 28 14.21 -3.16 5.83
C ARG A 28 14.16 -4.43 6.68
N LEU A 29 13.03 -4.79 7.27
CA LEU A 29 12.89 -6.01 8.08
C LEU A 29 13.17 -7.27 7.26
N PHE A 30 12.64 -7.35 6.05
CA PHE A 30 12.81 -8.52 5.16
C PHE A 30 14.09 -8.48 4.31
N CYS A 31 14.90 -7.42 4.39
CA CYS A 31 16.08 -7.31 3.54
C CYS A 31 17.23 -8.26 3.93
N ALA A 32 18.07 -8.61 2.95
CA ALA A 32 19.24 -9.45 3.15
C ALA A 32 20.21 -8.96 4.24
N LYS A 33 20.32 -7.63 4.44
CA LYS A 33 21.19 -7.07 5.51
C LYS A 33 20.67 -7.43 6.89
N THR A 34 19.36 -7.39 7.11
CA THR A 34 18.73 -7.77 8.38
C THR A 34 18.88 -9.26 8.65
N LEU A 35 18.69 -10.10 7.62
CA LEU A 35 18.94 -11.54 7.72
C LEU A 35 20.40 -11.88 8.03
N ALA A 36 21.35 -11.23 7.37
CA ALA A 36 22.78 -11.42 7.62
C ALA A 36 23.17 -10.97 9.04
N TYR A 37 22.60 -9.84 9.49
CA TYR A 37 22.80 -9.33 10.84
C TYR A 37 22.28 -10.31 11.91
N LEU A 38 21.06 -10.82 11.72
CA LEU A 38 20.45 -11.82 12.59
C LEU A 38 21.26 -13.12 12.64
N SER A 39 21.63 -13.64 11.48
CA SER A 39 22.37 -14.91 11.38
C SER A 39 23.73 -14.84 12.08
N LYS A 40 24.35 -13.66 12.10
CA LYS A 40 25.64 -13.43 12.75
C LYS A 40 25.53 -13.19 14.25
N ASN A 41 24.59 -12.36 14.68
CA ASN A 41 24.53 -11.85 16.06
C ASN A 41 23.54 -12.61 16.95
N PHE A 42 22.56 -13.28 16.35
CA PHE A 42 21.49 -14.01 17.05
C PHE A 42 21.20 -15.37 16.37
N PRO A 43 22.21 -16.25 16.22
CA PRO A 43 22.04 -17.54 15.56
C PRO A 43 21.04 -18.47 16.27
N GLU A 44 20.71 -18.21 17.54
CA GLU A 44 19.70 -18.94 18.32
C GLU A 44 18.26 -18.68 17.82
N TYR A 45 17.99 -17.58 17.12
CA TYR A 45 16.66 -17.23 16.60
C TYR A 45 16.41 -17.81 15.21
N ILE A 46 16.73 -19.10 15.04
CA ILE A 46 16.60 -19.82 13.76
C ILE A 46 15.18 -19.72 13.20
N GLY A 47 14.16 -19.87 14.05
CA GLY A 47 12.76 -19.78 13.62
C GLY A 47 12.40 -18.42 13.03
N GLU A 48 12.89 -17.33 13.64
CA GLU A 48 12.68 -15.97 13.15
C GLU A 48 13.45 -15.73 11.85
N ILE A 49 14.71 -16.19 11.77
CA ILE A 49 15.53 -16.08 10.55
C ILE A 49 14.86 -16.81 9.38
N VAL A 50 14.40 -18.04 9.59
CA VAL A 50 13.70 -18.82 8.56
C VAL A 50 12.40 -18.14 8.16
N TYR A 51 11.63 -17.65 9.13
CA TYR A 51 10.39 -16.91 8.87
C TYR A 51 10.65 -15.67 7.99
N LEU A 52 11.60 -14.82 8.39
CA LEU A 52 11.95 -13.61 7.64
C LEU A 52 12.51 -13.92 6.26
N PHE A 53 13.29 -15.00 6.13
CA PHE A 53 13.80 -15.45 4.84
C PHE A 53 12.66 -15.87 3.91
N VAL A 54 11.78 -16.77 4.35
CA VAL A 54 10.69 -17.30 3.53
C VAL A 54 9.73 -16.19 3.08
N PHE A 55 9.35 -15.28 3.98
CA PHE A 55 8.46 -14.18 3.63
C PHE A 55 9.16 -13.08 2.81
N GLY A 56 10.45 -12.84 3.05
CA GLY A 56 11.25 -11.94 2.22
C GLY A 56 11.35 -12.44 0.78
N GLU A 57 11.63 -13.74 0.60
CA GLU A 57 11.60 -14.39 -0.72
C GLU A 57 10.23 -14.25 -1.38
N LEU A 58 9.13 -14.47 -0.64
CA LEU A 58 7.78 -14.30 -1.18
C LEU A 58 7.55 -12.87 -1.71
N ILE A 59 8.02 -11.84 -1.00
CA ILE A 59 7.92 -10.44 -1.46
C ILE A 59 8.77 -10.23 -2.72
N ASP A 60 10.00 -10.74 -2.74
CA ASP A 60 10.90 -10.66 -3.89
C ASP A 60 10.30 -11.31 -5.15
N THR A 61 9.48 -12.36 -5.00
CA THR A 61 8.78 -12.99 -6.14
C THR A 61 7.85 -12.03 -6.89
N TYR A 62 7.43 -10.92 -6.26
CA TYR A 62 6.65 -9.87 -6.91
C TYR A 62 7.51 -8.68 -7.32
N GLN A 63 8.36 -8.18 -6.42
CA GLN A 63 9.01 -6.89 -6.59
C GLN A 63 10.32 -6.93 -7.38
N ASN A 64 11.09 -8.02 -7.27
CA ASN A 64 12.37 -8.12 -7.95
C ASN A 64 12.14 -8.28 -9.46
N TRP A 65 12.89 -7.57 -10.30
CA TRP A 65 12.75 -7.61 -11.77
C TRP A 65 13.68 -8.63 -12.44
N GLU A 66 14.70 -9.13 -11.74
CA GLU A 66 15.73 -10.02 -12.28
C GLU A 66 15.37 -11.50 -12.14
N ILE A 67 14.44 -11.86 -11.25
CA ILE A 67 14.11 -13.26 -10.95
C ILE A 67 13.32 -13.91 -12.10
N PRO A 68 13.78 -15.04 -12.67
CA PRO A 68 13.05 -15.78 -13.69
C PRO A 68 11.76 -16.42 -13.16
N HIS A 69 10.75 -16.63 -14.03
CA HIS A 69 9.45 -17.18 -13.64
C HIS A 69 9.53 -18.54 -12.91
N ALA A 70 10.39 -19.45 -13.38
CA ALA A 70 10.56 -20.75 -12.74
C ALA A 70 11.06 -20.62 -11.29
N GLU A 71 11.94 -19.65 -11.04
CA GLU A 71 12.48 -19.41 -9.69
C GLU A 71 11.43 -18.75 -8.79
N ARG A 72 10.65 -17.79 -9.32
CA ARG A 72 9.50 -17.21 -8.59
C ARG A 72 8.52 -18.29 -8.13
N ILE A 73 8.21 -19.27 -8.99
CA ILE A 73 7.31 -20.37 -8.62
C ILE A 73 7.89 -21.18 -7.47
N LYS A 74 9.19 -21.53 -7.50
CA LYS A 74 9.82 -22.28 -6.41
C LYS A 74 9.79 -21.51 -5.10
N MET A 75 10.15 -20.23 -5.11
CA MET A 75 10.14 -19.36 -3.93
C MET A 75 8.71 -19.23 -3.35
N ALA A 76 7.69 -19.04 -4.21
CA ALA A 76 6.30 -19.00 -3.78
C ALA A 76 5.83 -20.35 -3.17
N LEU A 77 6.25 -21.47 -3.77
CA LEU A 77 5.96 -22.81 -3.23
C LEU A 77 6.71 -23.08 -1.92
N HIS A 78 7.94 -22.56 -1.73
CA HIS A 78 8.63 -22.64 -0.44
C HIS A 78 7.80 -21.98 0.66
N ALA A 79 7.27 -20.79 0.41
CA ALA A 79 6.39 -20.11 1.36
C ALA A 79 5.13 -20.92 1.67
N ARG A 80 4.53 -21.55 0.66
CA ARG A 80 3.38 -22.45 0.84
C ARG A 80 3.70 -23.64 1.74
N TYR A 81 4.74 -24.39 1.39
CA TYR A 81 5.09 -25.59 2.12
C TYR A 81 5.54 -25.27 3.54
N PHE A 82 6.21 -24.13 3.75
CA PHE A 82 6.53 -23.63 5.08
C PHE A 82 5.28 -23.39 5.92
N LEU A 83 4.28 -22.68 5.38
CA LEU A 83 3.02 -22.42 6.09
C LEU A 83 2.26 -23.71 6.43
N ASP A 84 2.15 -24.63 5.46
CA ASP A 84 1.43 -25.88 5.66
C ASP A 84 2.16 -26.79 6.67
N ALA A 85 3.49 -26.87 6.60
CA ALA A 85 4.31 -27.61 7.56
C ALA A 85 4.24 -27.02 8.97
N TRP A 86 4.28 -25.69 9.11
CA TRP A 86 4.16 -25.03 10.41
C TRP A 86 2.77 -25.26 11.02
N ALA A 87 1.71 -25.14 10.23
CA ALA A 87 0.35 -25.43 10.70
C ALA A 87 0.20 -26.89 11.16
N GLN A 88 0.72 -27.85 10.40
CA GLN A 88 0.68 -29.27 10.73
C GLN A 88 1.51 -29.58 11.98
N PHE A 89 2.69 -28.97 12.12
CA PHE A 89 3.52 -29.11 13.31
C PHE A 89 2.78 -28.69 14.58
N LEU A 90 2.05 -27.57 14.53
CA LEU A 90 1.27 -27.09 15.68
C LEU A 90 0.14 -28.06 16.05
N ASP A 91 -0.51 -28.68 15.07
CA ASP A 91 -1.55 -29.70 15.32
C ASP A 91 -0.97 -30.91 16.04
N VAL A 92 0.18 -31.42 15.58
CA VAL A 92 0.86 -32.59 16.17
C VAL A 92 1.41 -32.27 17.56
N ALA A 93 1.94 -31.06 17.76
CA ALA A 93 2.48 -30.61 19.03
C ALA A 93 1.38 -30.26 20.06
N GLY A 94 0.09 -30.27 19.68
CA GLY A 94 -1.01 -29.89 20.56
C GLY A 94 -1.05 -28.39 20.90
N ASN A 95 -0.38 -27.56 20.10
CA ASN A 95 -0.30 -26.11 20.31
C ASN A 95 -1.48 -25.40 19.68
N LYS A 96 -1.98 -24.35 20.35
CA LYS A 96 -3.10 -23.55 19.84
C LYS A 96 -2.63 -22.68 18.66
N LYS A 97 -3.13 -22.95 17.45
CA LYS A 97 -2.89 -22.14 16.25
C LYS A 97 -3.23 -20.65 16.45
N THR A 98 -4.26 -20.34 17.23
CA THR A 98 -4.66 -18.95 17.52
C THR A 98 -3.58 -18.13 18.25
N GLN A 99 -2.59 -18.78 18.86
CA GLN A 99 -1.53 -18.13 19.62
C GLN A 99 -0.16 -18.24 18.94
N TYR A 100 0.12 -19.37 18.29
CA TYR A 100 1.45 -19.70 17.77
C TYR A 100 1.52 -19.75 16.24
N PHE A 101 0.42 -19.44 15.56
CA PHE A 101 0.38 -19.34 14.11
C PHE A 101 -0.04 -17.93 13.69
N LEU A 102 0.13 -17.64 12.41
CA LEU A 102 -0.39 -16.43 11.80
C LEU A 102 -1.92 -16.37 11.94
N SER A 103 -2.47 -15.15 11.93
CA SER A 103 -3.91 -14.96 11.88
C SER A 103 -4.49 -15.62 10.64
N ARG A 104 -5.76 -16.03 10.72
CA ARG A 104 -6.45 -16.64 9.59
C ARG A 104 -6.38 -15.76 8.36
N GLU A 105 -6.60 -14.46 8.54
CA GLU A 105 -6.60 -13.45 7.49
C GLU A 105 -5.22 -13.35 6.83
N ALA A 106 -4.13 -13.36 7.61
CA ALA A 106 -2.77 -13.31 7.08
C ALA A 106 -2.43 -14.57 6.26
N VAL A 107 -2.87 -15.74 6.72
CA VAL A 107 -2.68 -17.00 5.99
C VAL A 107 -3.48 -17.02 4.69
N ASP A 108 -4.73 -16.55 4.72
CA ASP A 108 -5.59 -16.46 3.54
C ASP A 108 -4.99 -15.47 2.52
N ILE A 109 -4.49 -14.31 2.97
CA ILE A 109 -3.77 -13.35 2.10
C ILE A 109 -2.51 -13.98 1.50
N ALA A 110 -1.67 -14.64 2.31
CA ALA A 110 -0.46 -15.30 1.81
C ALA A 110 -0.79 -16.36 0.76
N ARG A 111 -1.85 -17.14 0.96
CA ARG A 111 -2.32 -18.13 -0.02
C ARG A 111 -2.81 -17.49 -1.31
N ILE A 112 -3.61 -16.42 -1.23
CA ILE A 112 -4.06 -15.67 -2.40
C ILE A 112 -2.88 -15.14 -3.21
N ILE A 113 -1.87 -14.60 -2.55
CA ILE A 113 -0.65 -14.10 -3.19
C ILE A 113 0.10 -15.26 -3.88
N ILE A 114 0.36 -16.35 -3.16
CA ILE A 114 1.09 -17.50 -3.74
C ILE A 114 0.35 -18.12 -4.93
N GLU A 115 -0.92 -18.46 -4.75
CA GLU A 115 -1.74 -19.11 -5.80
C GLU A 115 -2.00 -18.14 -6.96
N GLY A 116 -2.22 -16.87 -6.65
CA GLY A 116 -2.40 -15.81 -7.63
C GLY A 116 -1.17 -15.61 -8.52
N LEU A 117 0.05 -15.58 -7.94
CA LEU A 117 1.28 -15.47 -8.73
C LEU A 117 1.47 -16.66 -9.65
N ILE A 118 1.32 -17.88 -9.12
CA ILE A 118 1.49 -19.11 -9.91
C ILE A 118 0.46 -19.15 -11.04
N GLY A 119 -0.81 -18.86 -10.73
CA GLY A 119 -1.88 -18.78 -11.71
C GLY A 119 -1.61 -17.73 -12.78
N LEU A 120 -1.14 -16.54 -12.39
CA LEU A 120 -0.78 -15.46 -13.30
C LEU A 120 0.34 -15.88 -14.26
N ILE A 121 1.39 -16.54 -13.75
CA ILE A 121 2.50 -17.03 -14.57
C ILE A 121 2.01 -18.09 -15.56
N ILE A 122 1.16 -19.04 -15.12
CA ILE A 122 0.61 -20.09 -15.98
C ILE A 122 -0.27 -19.50 -17.08
N VAL A 123 -1.22 -18.63 -16.72
CA VAL A 123 -2.11 -17.97 -17.69
C VAL A 123 -1.31 -17.13 -18.68
N HIS A 124 -0.31 -16.41 -18.20
CA HIS A 124 0.56 -15.63 -19.08
C HIS A 124 1.31 -16.52 -20.07
N ARG A 125 1.92 -17.62 -19.60
CA ARG A 125 2.61 -18.59 -20.46
C ARG A 125 1.68 -19.21 -21.50
N ASP A 126 0.46 -19.55 -21.13
CA ASP A 126 -0.45 -20.34 -21.98
C ASP A 126 -1.27 -19.49 -22.95
N HIS A 127 -1.51 -18.21 -22.63
CA HIS A 127 -2.47 -17.37 -23.35
C HIS A 127 -1.94 -16.02 -23.82
N VAL A 128 -0.79 -15.55 -23.34
CA VAL A 128 -0.23 -14.26 -23.75
C VAL A 128 0.90 -14.49 -24.77
N PRO A 129 0.90 -13.78 -25.91
CA PRO A 129 2.00 -13.88 -26.88
C PRO A 129 3.35 -13.48 -26.26
N ASP A 130 4.42 -14.19 -26.64
CA ASP A 130 5.79 -14.00 -26.12
C ASP A 130 6.35 -12.57 -26.23
N ASN A 131 5.74 -11.73 -27.06
CA ASN A 131 6.14 -10.34 -27.24
C ASN A 131 5.78 -9.43 -26.05
N PHE A 132 4.97 -9.91 -25.11
CA PHE A 132 4.60 -9.16 -23.91
C PHE A 132 5.25 -9.80 -22.69
N PRO A 133 6.18 -9.12 -21.99
CA PRO A 133 6.76 -9.66 -20.78
C PRO A 133 5.76 -9.59 -19.62
N LEU A 134 5.74 -10.62 -18.77
CA LEU A 134 5.03 -10.56 -17.49
C LEU A 134 5.84 -9.70 -16.52
N LEU A 135 5.19 -8.68 -15.95
CA LEU A 135 5.79 -7.76 -14.98
C LEU A 135 5.06 -7.85 -13.63
N PRO A 136 5.42 -8.79 -12.74
CA PRO A 136 4.72 -9.01 -11.47
C PRO A 136 4.64 -7.75 -10.59
N TRP A 137 5.68 -6.91 -10.60
CA TRP A 137 5.73 -5.67 -9.81
C TRP A 137 4.70 -4.61 -10.23
N TYR A 138 4.14 -4.70 -11.44
CA TYR A 138 3.04 -3.82 -11.88
C TYR A 138 1.65 -4.27 -11.43
N HIS A 139 1.54 -5.43 -10.76
CA HIS A 139 0.26 -5.95 -10.27
C HIS A 139 -0.06 -5.52 -8.83
N SER A 140 0.71 -4.57 -8.28
CA SER A 140 0.51 -3.94 -6.96
C SER A 140 -0.46 -2.75 -7.02
N THR A 141 -0.98 -2.33 -5.88
CA THR A 141 -1.75 -1.08 -5.70
C THR A 141 -0.86 0.15 -5.56
N GLU A 142 0.46 -0.01 -5.50
CA GLU A 142 1.42 1.10 -5.34
C GLU A 142 1.18 2.27 -6.33
N PRO A 143 0.94 2.04 -7.65
CA PRO A 143 0.67 3.15 -8.56
C PRO A 143 -0.63 3.91 -8.21
N CYS A 144 -1.64 3.24 -7.67
CA CYS A 144 -2.87 3.86 -7.21
C CYS A 144 -2.61 4.74 -5.98
N GLU A 145 -1.81 4.24 -5.03
CA GLU A 145 -1.45 4.99 -3.82
C GLU A 145 -0.65 6.25 -4.15
N HIS A 146 0.33 6.17 -5.06
CA HIS A 146 1.03 7.35 -5.57
C HIS A 146 0.09 8.34 -6.26
N THR A 147 -0.88 7.83 -7.03
CA THR A 147 -1.90 8.68 -7.68
C THR A 147 -2.76 9.40 -6.65
N PHE A 148 -3.18 8.70 -5.58
CA PHE A 148 -3.94 9.29 -4.50
C PHE A 148 -3.11 10.31 -3.70
N ALA A 149 -1.86 10.01 -3.39
CA ALA A 149 -0.95 10.92 -2.71
C ALA A 149 -0.73 12.20 -3.54
N TYR A 150 -0.47 12.06 -4.84
CA TYR A 150 -0.35 13.20 -5.76
C TYR A 150 -1.63 14.03 -5.83
N THR A 151 -2.78 13.36 -5.83
CA THR A 151 -4.09 14.00 -5.82
C THR A 151 -4.31 14.81 -4.54
N VAL A 152 -4.02 14.23 -3.37
CA VAL A 152 -4.14 14.90 -2.07
C VAL A 152 -3.17 16.08 -1.98
N PHE A 153 -1.94 15.92 -2.43
CA PHE A 153 -0.94 16.99 -2.46
C PHE A 153 -1.37 18.14 -3.39
N SER A 154 -1.85 17.81 -4.59
CA SER A 154 -2.30 18.79 -5.58
C SER A 154 -3.58 19.52 -5.12
N LEU A 155 -4.53 18.80 -4.52
CA LEU A 155 -5.72 19.37 -3.91
C LEU A 155 -5.39 20.25 -2.69
N GLY A 156 -4.48 19.82 -1.82
CA GLY A 156 -4.02 20.62 -0.68
C GLY A 156 -3.35 21.92 -1.14
N GLY A 157 -2.53 21.84 -2.20
CA GLY A 157 -1.95 23.01 -2.86
C GLY A 157 -2.98 23.91 -3.55
N LEU A 158 -4.03 23.33 -4.15
CA LEU A 158 -5.15 24.04 -4.74
C LEU A 158 -6.04 24.72 -3.69
N ILE A 159 -6.24 24.08 -2.53
CA ILE A 159 -6.96 24.65 -1.39
C ILE A 159 -6.13 25.80 -0.78
N HIS A 160 -4.82 25.63 -0.63
CA HIS A 160 -3.93 26.70 -0.18
C HIS A 160 -3.93 27.89 -1.15
N LYS A 161 -3.82 27.63 -2.47
CA LYS A 161 -3.97 28.65 -3.52
C LYS A 161 -5.38 29.23 -3.59
N TYR A 162 -6.43 28.50 -3.23
CA TYR A 162 -7.80 29.00 -3.14
C TYR A 162 -7.91 30.05 -2.02
N PHE A 163 -7.35 29.76 -0.85
CA PHE A 163 -7.32 30.69 0.29
C PHE A 163 -6.44 31.92 0.02
N GLN A 164 -5.37 31.81 -0.76
CA GLN A 164 -4.49 32.95 -1.08
C GLN A 164 -4.94 33.77 -2.32
N ASN A 165 -5.42 33.11 -3.38
CA ASN A 165 -5.60 33.73 -4.69
C ASN A 165 -7.06 33.79 -5.16
N GLY A 166 -8.03 33.35 -4.35
CA GLY A 166 -9.46 33.51 -4.65
C GLY A 166 -9.93 32.78 -5.91
N ILE A 167 -9.47 31.54 -6.13
CA ILE A 167 -9.94 30.71 -7.25
C ILE A 167 -11.48 30.57 -7.17
N PRO A 168 -12.23 30.71 -8.29
CA PRO A 168 -13.68 30.66 -8.25
C PRO A 168 -14.19 29.27 -7.83
N GLU A 169 -15.14 29.23 -6.88
CA GLU A 169 -15.74 28.02 -6.29
C GLU A 169 -16.21 27.00 -7.33
N LYS A 170 -16.76 27.49 -8.45
CA LYS A 170 -17.20 26.67 -9.57
C LYS A 170 -16.06 25.85 -10.18
N ALA A 171 -14.86 26.41 -10.28
CA ALA A 171 -13.68 25.71 -10.81
C ALA A 171 -13.22 24.58 -9.88
N LEU A 172 -13.27 24.78 -8.56
CA LEU A 172 -13.00 23.72 -7.59
C LEU A 172 -14.07 22.63 -7.60
N ALA A 173 -15.34 23.00 -7.71
CA ALA A 173 -16.42 22.01 -7.84
C ALA A 173 -16.25 21.16 -9.11
N TYR A 174 -15.82 21.77 -10.22
CA TYR A 174 -15.51 21.04 -11.47
C TYR A 174 -14.35 20.08 -11.27
N PHE A 175 -13.26 20.51 -10.63
CA PHE A 175 -12.10 19.67 -10.37
C PHE A 175 -12.43 18.50 -9.43
N ALA A 176 -13.14 18.76 -8.32
CA ALA A 176 -13.59 17.73 -7.39
C ALA A 176 -14.51 16.69 -8.07
N THR A 177 -15.39 17.14 -8.96
CA THR A 177 -16.29 16.25 -9.72
C THR A 177 -15.53 15.41 -10.74
N ALA A 178 -14.56 16.00 -11.44
CA ALA A 178 -13.69 15.27 -12.35
C ALA A 178 -12.90 14.19 -11.61
N LEU A 179 -12.35 14.52 -10.44
CA LEU A 179 -11.63 13.58 -9.60
C LEU A 179 -12.52 12.46 -9.05
N HIS A 180 -13.71 12.80 -8.54
CA HIS A 180 -14.69 11.80 -8.09
C HIS A 180 -15.04 10.83 -9.21
N SER A 181 -15.11 11.31 -10.45
CA SER A 181 -15.41 10.47 -11.61
C SER A 181 -14.27 9.51 -11.92
N VAL A 182 -13.02 9.98 -11.87
CA VAL A 182 -11.83 9.12 -12.01
C VAL A 182 -11.81 8.04 -10.93
N ILE A 183 -12.04 8.40 -9.67
CA ILE A 183 -12.09 7.43 -8.55
C ILE A 183 -13.19 6.39 -8.77
N MET A 184 -14.38 6.81 -9.24
CA MET A 184 -15.48 5.89 -9.53
C MET A 184 -15.17 4.93 -10.69
N GLU A 185 -14.46 5.38 -11.73
CA GLU A 185 -14.00 4.49 -12.81
C GLU A 185 -13.00 3.44 -12.29
N PHE A 186 -12.09 3.83 -11.41
CA PHE A 186 -11.19 2.89 -10.75
C PHE A 186 -11.92 1.87 -9.86
N GLN A 187 -12.92 2.30 -9.08
CA GLN A 187 -13.66 1.42 -8.17
C GLN A 187 -14.62 0.46 -8.87
N THR A 188 -15.14 0.84 -10.05
CA THR A 188 -16.19 0.08 -10.74
C THR A 188 -15.72 -0.60 -12.01
N GLY A 189 -14.50 -0.29 -12.50
CA GLY A 189 -13.95 -0.80 -13.75
C GLY A 189 -14.66 -0.29 -15.01
N VAL A 190 -15.61 0.64 -14.87
CA VAL A 190 -16.39 1.21 -15.97
C VAL A 190 -15.81 2.57 -16.35
N ARG A 191 -15.43 2.74 -17.63
CA ARG A 191 -14.84 3.99 -18.11
C ARG A 191 -15.77 5.19 -17.91
N VAL A 192 -15.26 6.31 -17.38
CA VAL A 192 -16.03 7.55 -17.14
C VAL A 192 -16.72 8.02 -18.41
N LYS A 193 -16.05 7.91 -19.56
CA LYS A 193 -16.56 8.24 -20.90
C LYS A 193 -17.93 7.60 -21.18
N ASP A 194 -18.17 6.39 -20.68
CA ASP A 194 -19.35 5.60 -21.01
C ASP A 194 -20.56 5.97 -20.10
N ARG A 195 -20.37 6.79 -19.05
CA ARG A 195 -21.43 7.23 -18.12
C ARG A 195 -21.57 8.74 -17.93
N MET A 196 -20.58 9.56 -18.29
CA MET A 196 -20.64 11.02 -18.07
C MET A 196 -21.50 11.72 -19.11
N THR A 197 -22.80 11.75 -18.86
CA THR A 197 -23.74 12.69 -19.51
C THR A 197 -24.02 13.84 -18.56
N ALA A 198 -24.45 15.00 -19.07
CA ALA A 198 -24.81 16.16 -18.23
C ALA A 198 -25.84 15.85 -17.13
N LYS A 199 -26.58 14.74 -17.28
CA LYS A 199 -27.59 14.26 -16.34
C LYS A 199 -26.99 13.50 -15.14
N THR A 200 -25.82 12.90 -15.29
CA THR A 200 -25.17 12.06 -14.25
C THR A 200 -24.16 12.84 -13.41
N TRP A 201 -23.38 13.75 -14.00
CA TRP A 201 -22.35 14.49 -13.24
C TRP A 201 -22.88 15.75 -12.55
N ARG A 202 -23.97 16.37 -13.07
CA ARG A 202 -24.52 17.62 -12.53
C ARG A 202 -24.96 17.52 -11.06
N PRO A 203 -25.64 16.44 -10.60
CA PRO A 203 -25.98 16.28 -9.18
C PRO A 203 -24.75 16.18 -8.27
N VAL A 204 -23.67 15.54 -8.74
CA VAL A 204 -22.41 15.39 -8.02
C VAL A 204 -21.68 16.73 -7.93
N TYR A 205 -21.62 17.47 -9.04
CA TYR A 205 -21.09 18.82 -9.09
C TYR A 205 -21.84 19.79 -8.17
N GLU A 206 -23.18 19.80 -8.20
CA GLU A 206 -23.99 20.66 -7.33
C GLU A 206 -23.83 20.29 -5.85
N LYS A 207 -23.62 19.02 -5.54
CA LYS A 207 -23.26 18.59 -4.18
C LYS A 207 -21.90 19.14 -3.77
N HIS A 208 -20.86 18.98 -4.59
CA HIS A 208 -19.53 19.51 -4.30
C HIS A 208 -19.53 21.04 -4.18
N LEU A 209 -20.24 21.75 -5.06
CA LEU A 209 -20.37 23.19 -5.01
C LEU A 209 -21.00 23.66 -3.70
N ARG A 210 -22.11 23.03 -3.27
CA ARG A 210 -22.74 23.31 -1.97
C ARG A 210 -21.78 23.08 -0.80
N THR A 211 -21.07 21.96 -0.80
CA THR A 211 -20.08 21.67 0.26
C THR A 211 -18.96 22.71 0.32
N ILE A 212 -18.48 23.18 -0.83
CA ILE A 212 -17.45 24.23 -0.91
C ILE A 212 -18.01 25.59 -0.42
N GLU A 213 -19.24 25.94 -0.82
CA GLU A 213 -19.94 27.16 -0.37
C GLU A 213 -20.18 27.14 1.15
N ASP A 214 -20.60 26.00 1.71
CA ASP A 214 -20.80 25.81 3.15
C ASP A 214 -19.48 25.91 3.93
N TRP A 215 -18.41 25.30 3.41
CA TRP A 215 -17.06 25.43 3.98
C TRP A 215 -16.60 26.89 4.01
N LYS A 216 -16.80 27.63 2.92
CA LYS A 216 -16.47 29.05 2.87
C LYS A 216 -17.27 29.83 3.92
N ARG A 217 -18.58 29.59 4.05
CA ARG A 217 -19.41 30.22 5.08
C ARG A 217 -18.90 29.92 6.50
N LEU A 218 -18.56 28.67 6.81
CA LEU A 218 -18.06 28.26 8.13
C LEU A 218 -16.68 28.86 8.44
N THR A 219 -15.81 28.96 7.44
CA THR A 219 -14.44 29.50 7.60
C THR A 219 -14.45 31.03 7.77
N PHE A 220 -15.29 31.74 7.02
CA PHE A 220 -15.45 33.20 7.14
C PHE A 220 -16.34 33.64 8.30
N SER A 221 -17.21 32.78 8.85
CA SER A 221 -18.04 33.07 10.03
C SER A 221 -17.30 32.95 11.35
N SER A 222 -16.11 32.32 11.40
CA SER A 222 -15.52 31.91 12.68
C SER A 222 -14.06 32.29 12.94
N ARG A 223 -13.23 32.73 11.96
CA ARG A 223 -11.82 33.07 12.26
C ARG A 223 -11.22 34.18 11.40
N PHE A 224 -11.40 35.42 11.85
CA PHE A 224 -10.38 36.49 11.78
C PHE A 224 -10.37 37.33 13.06
N ALA A 225 -10.77 36.76 14.20
CA ALA A 225 -10.75 37.50 15.46
C ALA A 225 -9.39 37.52 16.14
N ASN A 226 -8.58 36.45 16.12
CA ASN A 226 -7.26 36.41 16.78
C ASN A 226 -6.48 35.15 16.42
N VAL A 227 -5.59 35.17 15.41
CA VAL A 227 -4.41 34.28 15.40
C VAL A 227 -3.29 35.01 14.64
N ASP A 228 -2.34 35.58 15.38
CA ASP A 228 -1.01 35.91 14.86
C ASP A 228 -0.30 34.60 14.51
N VAL A 229 0.01 34.41 13.22
CA VAL A 229 0.76 33.24 12.75
C VAL A 229 2.21 33.68 12.54
N THR A 230 3.06 33.38 13.52
CA THR A 230 4.51 33.34 13.28
C THR A 230 4.85 32.10 12.45
N PRO A 231 5.73 32.20 11.43
CA PRO A 231 6.03 31.07 10.56
C PRO A 231 6.88 30.02 11.29
N LEU A 232 6.38 28.80 11.40
CA LEU A 232 7.19 27.65 11.81
C LEU A 232 8.13 27.29 10.65
N SER A 233 9.41 27.53 10.87
CA SER A 233 10.53 27.09 10.06
C SER A 233 10.62 25.56 10.01
N VAL A 234 10.60 25.03 8.78
CA VAL A 234 11.36 23.88 8.25
C VAL A 234 11.94 22.90 9.28
N TRP A 235 11.42 21.66 9.27
CA TRP A 235 12.16 20.39 9.40
C TRP A 235 11.44 19.31 8.60
#